data_AF-A0A5D0TQP5-F1
#
_entry.id   AF-A0A5D0TQP5-F1
#
_cell.length_a   1.000
_cell.length_b   1.000
_cell.length_c   1.000
_cell.angle_alpha   90.00
_cell.angle_beta   90.00
_cell.angle_gamma   90.00
#
_symmetry.space_group_name_H-M   'P 1'
#
loop_
_entity.id
_entity.type
_entity.pdbx_description
1 polymer ?
#
loop_
_entity_poly.entity_id
_entity_poly.type
_entity_poly.pdbx_seq_one_letter_code
_entity_poly.pdbx_strand_id
1 'polypeptide(L)'
;MTGDRFLRLLIENGADAALLESAVRAARGRSDLVAALPEEETRRHTRALVQGVLGALADGGPGPDVLAAAERLGSDRARQGVPVAAFLDGFQAGRAHLVRTIVAEGRRAGVPDGVLLDGVTRIDEITTALVHRMVHAHRVAELEMARTVREGRVQMLRQLLHGEAVPVRAPLEAAAAYRCVVSDVSDPAVAARLEAELTAAGPALGGLVDGRFAALAARVPDALGGEGEALLVAAPPARPAEVAPLYELARRSLRAGAAAGLTGPRDLTGLALLTVTEAEPELGRLLADALLAGLDPDDPFHVELAATGLAYLDHGGRVEPTAAALHVHGNTVKYRIGRLRELTGRPLPGPAGGAAVAEAATLWWALRRWLAGAAP
;
A
#
# COMPACT_ATOMS: atom_id res chain seq x y z
N MET A 1 -35.53 -38.37 33.95
CA MET A 1 -35.62 -37.61 35.22
C MET A 1 -34.27 -37.25 35.84
N THR A 2 -33.17 -37.95 35.55
CA THR A 2 -31.83 -37.67 36.14
C THR A 2 -31.10 -36.48 35.52
N GLY A 3 -31.26 -36.23 34.21
CA GLY A 3 -30.70 -35.04 33.54
C GLY A 3 -31.27 -33.72 34.03
N ASP A 4 -32.50 -33.71 34.56
CA ASP A 4 -33.18 -32.52 35.10
C ASP A 4 -32.50 -31.99 36.38
N ARG A 5 -31.84 -32.87 37.16
CA ARG A 5 -31.18 -32.51 38.42
C ARG A 5 -29.85 -31.78 38.21
N PHE A 6 -29.08 -32.19 37.20
CA PHE A 6 -27.84 -31.50 36.82
C PHE A 6 -28.13 -30.15 36.15
N LEU A 7 -29.15 -30.10 35.30
CA LEU A 7 -29.60 -28.85 34.67
C LEU A 7 -30.08 -27.83 35.73
N ARG A 8 -30.83 -28.27 36.76
CA ARG A 8 -31.20 -27.40 37.88
C ARG A 8 -30.00 -26.90 38.67
N LEU A 9 -29.04 -27.77 39.00
CA LEU A 9 -27.81 -27.35 39.67
C LEU A 9 -27.04 -26.32 38.85
N LEU A 10 -26.99 -26.47 37.53
CA LEU A 10 -26.37 -25.50 36.63
C LEU A 10 -27.11 -24.16 36.62
N ILE A 11 -28.44 -24.16 36.59
CA ILE A 11 -29.27 -22.94 36.61
C ILE A 11 -29.12 -22.23 37.96
N GLU A 12 -29.16 -22.97 39.07
CA GLU A 12 -29.00 -22.45 40.44
C GLU A 12 -27.62 -21.84 40.65
N ASN A 13 -26.55 -22.51 40.20
CA ASN A 13 -25.17 -21.99 40.30
C ASN A 13 -24.86 -20.93 39.22
N GLY A 14 -25.57 -20.94 38.09
CA GLY A 14 -25.38 -20.00 37.00
C GLY A 14 -25.76 -18.55 37.32
N ALA A 15 -26.61 -18.38 38.34
CA ALA A 15 -26.97 -17.08 38.92
C ALA A 15 -26.12 -16.69 40.14
N ASP A 16 -25.19 -17.56 40.59
CA ASP A 16 -24.32 -17.27 41.72
C ASP A 16 -23.28 -16.21 41.35
N ALA A 17 -23.43 -15.02 41.95
CA ALA A 17 -22.51 -13.91 41.79
C ALA A 17 -21.08 -14.28 42.21
N ALA A 18 -20.90 -15.07 43.27
CA ALA A 18 -19.57 -15.47 43.74
C ALA A 18 -18.85 -16.38 42.72
N LEU A 19 -19.59 -17.29 42.08
CA LEU A 19 -19.06 -18.14 41.02
C LEU A 19 -18.62 -17.31 39.82
N LEU A 20 -19.46 -16.37 39.36
CA LEU A 20 -19.12 -15.47 38.25
C LEU A 20 -17.88 -14.63 38.54
N GLU A 21 -17.79 -14.02 39.73
CA GLU A 21 -16.60 -13.25 40.13
C GLU A 21 -15.33 -14.10 40.18
N SER A 22 -15.44 -15.35 40.65
CA SER A 22 -14.30 -16.27 40.67
C SER A 22 -13.84 -16.68 39.28
N ALA A 23 -14.76 -16.85 38.32
CA ALA A 23 -14.45 -17.11 36.93
C ALA A 23 -13.80 -15.91 36.23
N VAL A 24 -14.29 -14.69 36.51
CA VAL A 24 -13.67 -13.44 36.04
C VAL A 24 -12.23 -13.32 36.55
N ARG A 25 -12.00 -13.63 37.83
CA ARG A 25 -10.66 -13.66 38.43
C ARG A 25 -9.76 -14.70 37.78
N ALA A 26 -10.27 -15.91 37.51
CA ALA A 26 -9.52 -16.96 36.82
C ALA A 26 -9.13 -16.55 35.39
N ALA A 27 -10.06 -15.93 34.66
CA ALA A 27 -9.80 -15.44 33.30
C ALA A 27 -8.73 -14.35 33.28
N ARG A 28 -8.85 -13.34 34.15
CA ARG A 28 -7.88 -12.24 34.28
C ARG A 28 -6.53 -12.74 34.79
N GLY A 29 -6.50 -13.67 35.73
CA GLY A 29 -5.26 -14.21 36.29
C GLY A 29 -4.44 -15.06 35.31
N ARG A 30 -5.01 -15.50 34.18
CA ARG A 30 -4.29 -16.27 33.15
C ARG A 30 -3.70 -15.40 32.03
N SER A 31 -4.23 -14.20 31.83
CA SER A 31 -3.89 -13.34 30.70
C SER A 31 -3.73 -11.89 31.14
N ASP A 32 -2.49 -11.40 31.17
CA ASP A 32 -2.16 -10.03 31.58
C ASP A 32 -2.88 -8.99 30.73
N LEU A 33 -3.05 -9.26 29.44
CA LEU A 33 -3.78 -8.39 28.51
C LEU A 33 -5.28 -8.34 28.81
N VAL A 34 -5.86 -9.44 29.28
CA VAL A 34 -7.26 -9.45 29.76
C VAL A 34 -7.37 -8.82 31.14
N ALA A 35 -6.34 -8.92 31.99
CA ALA A 35 -6.26 -8.25 33.28
C ALA A 35 -6.13 -6.72 33.16
N ALA A 36 -5.49 -6.23 32.11
CA ALA A 36 -5.34 -4.79 31.84
C ALA A 36 -6.67 -4.11 31.46
N LEU A 37 -7.65 -4.86 30.96
CA LEU A 37 -8.97 -4.33 30.61
C LEU A 37 -9.77 -3.96 31.86
N PRO A 38 -10.74 -3.02 31.75
CA PRO A 38 -11.66 -2.73 32.84
C PRO A 38 -12.38 -4.00 33.32
N GLU A 39 -12.34 -4.25 34.63
CA GLU A 39 -12.86 -5.49 35.20
C GLU A 39 -14.35 -5.70 34.92
N GLU A 40 -15.14 -4.61 34.96
CA GLU A 40 -16.58 -4.65 34.64
C GLU A 40 -16.85 -5.16 33.23
N GLU A 41 -15.92 -4.96 32.31
CA GLU A 41 -16.07 -5.43 30.95
C GLU A 41 -15.97 -6.95 30.86
N THR A 42 -14.92 -7.53 31.46
CA THR A 42 -14.76 -8.98 31.57
C THR A 42 -15.92 -9.61 32.33
N ARG A 43 -16.42 -8.95 33.38
CA ARG A 43 -17.61 -9.37 34.13
C ARG A 43 -18.85 -9.41 33.26
N ARG A 44 -19.13 -8.34 32.51
CA ARG A 44 -20.28 -8.24 31.60
C ARG A 44 -20.27 -9.36 30.56
N HIS A 45 -19.14 -9.59 29.89
CA HIS A 45 -19.06 -10.64 28.87
C HIS A 45 -19.09 -12.05 29.46
N THR A 46 -18.45 -12.28 30.61
CA THR A 46 -18.52 -13.58 31.32
C THR A 46 -19.96 -13.91 31.70
N ARG A 47 -20.69 -12.94 32.26
CA ARG A 47 -22.11 -13.09 32.60
C ARG A 47 -22.95 -13.43 31.37
N ALA A 48 -22.77 -12.69 30.27
CA ALA A 48 -23.52 -12.93 29.04
C ALA A 48 -23.29 -14.34 28.46
N LEU A 49 -22.04 -14.82 28.48
CA LEU A 49 -21.70 -16.16 28.01
C LEU A 49 -22.25 -17.26 28.92
N VAL A 50 -22.12 -17.12 30.24
CA VAL A 50 -22.65 -18.11 31.19
C VAL A 50 -24.16 -18.22 31.04
N GLN A 51 -24.88 -17.09 31.01
CA GLN A 51 -26.33 -17.07 30.79
C GLN A 51 -26.71 -17.70 29.43
N GLY A 52 -25.96 -17.38 28.38
CA GLY A 52 -26.18 -17.97 27.06
C GLY A 52 -25.91 -19.49 27.01
N VAL A 53 -24.90 -19.99 27.72
CA VAL A 53 -24.62 -21.44 27.83
C VAL A 53 -25.73 -22.14 28.58
N LEU A 54 -26.25 -21.55 29.66
CA LEU A 54 -27.38 -22.13 30.42
C LEU A 54 -28.65 -22.22 29.56
N GLY A 55 -28.97 -21.15 28.83
CA GLY A 55 -30.08 -21.17 27.86
C GLY A 55 -29.88 -22.25 26.79
N ALA A 56 -28.67 -22.32 26.21
CA ALA A 56 -28.34 -23.32 25.19
C ALA A 56 -28.47 -24.77 25.69
N LEU A 57 -28.15 -25.01 26.96
CA LEU A 57 -28.34 -26.32 27.58
C LEU A 57 -29.82 -26.69 27.72
N ALA A 58 -30.68 -25.72 28.05
CA ALA A 58 -32.13 -25.94 28.11
C ALA A 58 -32.73 -26.19 26.71
N ASP A 59 -32.28 -25.44 25.71
CA ASP A 59 -32.91 -25.39 24.38
C ASP A 59 -32.38 -26.45 23.38
N GLY A 60 -31.32 -27.19 23.72
CA GLY A 60 -30.75 -28.19 22.80
C GLY A 60 -29.55 -27.71 21.98
N GLY A 61 -29.13 -26.47 22.13
CA GLY A 61 -28.00 -25.89 21.43
C GLY A 61 -27.95 -24.36 21.53
N PRO A 62 -26.87 -23.71 21.06
CA PRO A 62 -26.73 -22.26 21.15
C PRO A 62 -27.71 -21.54 20.21
N GLY A 63 -28.63 -20.77 20.80
CA GLY A 63 -29.52 -19.87 20.06
C GLY A 63 -28.80 -18.67 19.41
N PRO A 64 -29.50 -17.90 18.57
CA PRO A 64 -28.90 -16.77 17.84
C PRO A 64 -28.30 -15.70 18.78
N ASP A 65 -28.91 -15.44 19.93
CA ASP A 65 -28.47 -14.40 20.86
C ASP A 65 -27.13 -14.71 21.52
N VAL A 66 -26.89 -15.97 21.91
CA VAL A 66 -25.61 -16.38 22.50
C VAL A 66 -24.49 -16.42 21.45
N LEU A 67 -24.82 -16.83 20.22
CA LEU A 67 -23.86 -16.76 19.11
C LEU A 67 -23.47 -15.31 18.82
N ALA A 68 -24.44 -14.39 18.78
CA ALA A 68 -24.17 -12.97 18.60
C ALA A 68 -23.37 -12.37 19.78
N ALA A 69 -23.60 -12.83 21.02
CA ALA A 69 -22.81 -12.41 22.18
C ALA A 69 -21.35 -12.88 22.09
N ALA A 70 -21.11 -14.11 21.60
CA ALA A 70 -19.78 -14.64 21.33
C ALA A 70 -19.07 -13.84 20.22
N GLU A 71 -19.76 -13.52 19.12
CA GLU A 71 -19.21 -12.67 18.05
C GLU A 71 -18.86 -11.26 18.53
N ARG A 72 -19.71 -10.64 19.36
CA ARG A 72 -19.44 -9.33 19.97
C ARG A 72 -18.18 -9.38 20.84
N LEU A 73 -18.04 -10.38 21.72
CA LEU A 73 -16.84 -10.49 22.56
C LEU A 73 -15.57 -10.69 21.72
N GLY A 74 -15.60 -11.54 20.68
CA GLY A 74 -14.48 -11.70 19.75
C GLY A 74 -14.07 -10.39 19.08
N SER A 75 -15.06 -9.65 18.56
CA SER A 75 -14.85 -8.35 17.90
C SER A 75 -14.33 -7.28 18.86
N ASP A 76 -14.89 -7.18 20.07
CA ASP A 76 -14.47 -6.21 21.09
C ASP A 76 -13.01 -6.44 21.49
N ARG A 77 -12.61 -7.72 21.68
CA ARG A 77 -11.22 -8.07 22.02
C ARG A 77 -10.23 -7.70 20.93
N ALA A 78 -10.59 -7.88 19.65
CA ALA A 78 -9.78 -7.40 18.54
C ALA A 78 -9.64 -5.87 18.55
N ARG A 79 -10.75 -5.14 18.73
CA ARG A 79 -10.75 -3.66 18.79
C ARG A 79 -9.98 -3.09 19.97
N GLN A 80 -9.85 -3.86 21.05
CA GLN A 80 -9.05 -3.51 22.23
C GLN A 80 -7.58 -3.91 22.10
N GLY A 81 -7.17 -4.50 20.97
CA GLY A 81 -5.79 -4.91 20.73
C GLY A 81 -5.38 -6.16 21.51
N VAL A 82 -6.32 -6.98 21.99
CA VAL A 82 -6.00 -8.25 22.64
C VAL A 82 -5.81 -9.33 21.57
N PRO A 83 -4.61 -9.96 21.45
CA PRO A 83 -4.37 -11.04 20.51
C PRO A 83 -5.27 -12.24 20.80
N VAL A 84 -5.68 -12.96 19.75
CA VAL A 84 -6.60 -14.10 19.88
C VAL A 84 -6.11 -15.15 20.88
N ALA A 85 -4.80 -15.41 20.94
CA ALA A 85 -4.22 -16.36 21.88
C ALA A 85 -4.41 -15.93 23.34
N ALA A 86 -4.06 -14.68 23.67
CA ALA A 86 -4.20 -14.14 25.02
C ALA A 86 -5.67 -14.03 25.46
N PHE A 87 -6.56 -13.75 24.51
CA PHE A 87 -7.99 -13.77 24.73
C PHE A 87 -8.49 -15.20 25.04
N LEU A 88 -8.10 -16.19 24.23
CA LEU A 88 -8.48 -17.58 24.44
C LEU A 88 -7.92 -18.14 25.75
N ASP A 89 -6.70 -17.78 26.15
CA ASP A 89 -6.12 -18.18 27.44
C ASP A 89 -7.00 -17.75 28.62
N GLY A 90 -7.47 -16.50 28.61
CA GLY A 90 -8.39 -15.98 29.63
C GLY A 90 -9.75 -16.68 29.59
N PHE A 91 -10.33 -16.84 28.40
CA PHE A 91 -11.61 -17.53 28.22
C PHE A 91 -11.56 -18.98 28.72
N GLN A 92 -10.52 -19.73 28.34
CA GLN A 92 -10.34 -21.13 28.73
C GLN A 92 -10.09 -21.28 30.22
N ALA A 93 -9.37 -20.36 30.85
CA ALA A 93 -9.19 -20.36 32.30
C ALA A 93 -10.50 -20.14 33.06
N GLY A 94 -11.32 -19.17 32.62
CA GLY A 94 -12.66 -18.94 33.18
C GLY A 94 -13.56 -20.17 33.02
N ARG A 95 -13.59 -20.77 31.82
CA ARG A 95 -14.34 -22.01 31.53
C ARG A 95 -13.89 -23.17 32.42
N ALA A 96 -12.59 -23.45 32.48
CA ALA A 96 -12.05 -24.54 33.28
C ALA A 96 -12.38 -24.36 34.77
N HIS A 97 -12.36 -23.12 35.25
CA HIS A 97 -12.77 -22.80 36.62
C HIS A 97 -14.26 -23.09 36.88
N LEU A 98 -15.15 -22.65 35.98
CA LEU A 98 -16.58 -22.93 36.07
C LEU A 98 -16.86 -24.43 36.06
N VAL A 99 -16.30 -25.17 35.09
CA VAL A 99 -16.50 -26.61 34.96
C VAL A 99 -16.03 -27.36 36.20
N ARG A 100 -14.83 -27.05 36.73
CA ARG A 100 -14.33 -27.68 37.96
C ARG A 100 -15.26 -27.43 39.15
N THR A 101 -15.78 -26.23 39.28
CA THR A 101 -16.65 -25.85 40.40
C THR A 101 -17.99 -26.58 40.31
N ILE A 102 -18.62 -26.58 39.14
CA ILE A 102 -19.90 -27.28 38.88
C ILE A 102 -19.77 -28.79 39.15
N VAL A 103 -18.69 -29.43 38.69
CA VAL A 103 -18.44 -30.86 38.94
C VAL A 103 -18.27 -31.14 40.44
N ALA A 104 -17.55 -30.28 41.16
CA ALA A 104 -17.36 -30.41 42.61
C ALA A 104 -18.69 -30.28 43.37
N GLU A 105 -19.51 -29.28 43.05
CA GLU A 105 -20.85 -29.11 43.65
C GLU A 105 -21.77 -30.29 43.34
N GLY A 106 -21.80 -30.73 42.08
CA GLY A 106 -22.61 -31.87 41.65
C GLY A 106 -22.29 -33.15 42.43
N ARG A 107 -21.00 -33.42 42.67
CA ARG A 107 -20.57 -34.55 43.51
C ARG A 107 -21.03 -34.42 44.95
N ARG A 108 -20.93 -33.22 45.56
CA ARG A 108 -21.42 -32.99 46.94
C ARG A 108 -22.92 -33.15 47.05
N ALA A 109 -23.67 -32.80 46.00
CA ALA A 109 -25.11 -32.97 45.92
C ALA A 109 -25.55 -34.41 45.57
N GLY A 110 -24.61 -35.34 45.39
CA GLY A 110 -24.88 -36.76 45.10
C GLY A 110 -25.32 -37.02 43.66
N VAL A 111 -24.96 -36.17 42.70
CA VAL A 111 -25.22 -36.40 41.27
C VAL A 111 -24.32 -37.53 40.76
N PRO A 112 -24.85 -38.55 40.04
CA PRO A 112 -24.04 -39.62 39.48
C PRO A 112 -23.01 -39.12 38.45
N ASP A 113 -21.80 -39.69 38.44
CA ASP A 113 -20.71 -39.27 37.54
C ASP A 113 -21.07 -39.34 36.05
N GLY A 114 -21.91 -40.30 35.62
CA GLY A 114 -22.38 -40.36 34.24
C GLY A 114 -23.18 -39.13 33.82
N VAL A 115 -24.04 -38.61 34.72
CA VAL A 115 -24.81 -37.38 34.45
C VAL A 115 -23.90 -36.15 34.42
N LEU A 116 -22.86 -36.11 35.26
CA LEU A 116 -21.86 -35.04 35.24
C LEU A 116 -21.07 -35.05 33.92
N LEU A 117 -20.66 -36.24 33.45
CA LEU A 117 -19.92 -36.41 32.20
C LEU A 117 -20.73 -35.96 30.99
N ASP A 118 -22.00 -36.39 30.89
CA ASP A 118 -22.91 -35.98 29.83
C ASP A 118 -23.08 -34.45 29.82
N GLY A 119 -23.21 -33.87 31.01
CA GLY A 119 -23.31 -32.44 31.22
C GLY A 119 -22.09 -31.65 30.76
N VAL A 120 -20.89 -32.09 31.15
CA VAL A 120 -19.61 -31.48 30.74
C VAL A 120 -19.41 -31.61 29.23
N THR A 121 -19.75 -32.76 28.65
CA THR A 121 -19.67 -32.99 27.19
C THR A 121 -20.53 -31.98 26.44
N ARG A 122 -21.78 -31.78 26.90
CA ARG A 122 -22.69 -30.82 26.27
C ARG A 122 -22.23 -29.36 26.44
N ILE A 123 -21.64 -29.02 27.59
CA ILE A 123 -21.00 -27.71 27.79
C ILE A 123 -19.82 -27.53 26.82
N ASP A 124 -19.01 -28.57 26.61
CA ASP A 124 -17.86 -28.53 25.70
C ASP A 124 -18.29 -28.34 24.23
N GLU A 125 -19.35 -29.03 23.79
CA GLU A 125 -19.95 -28.84 22.46
C GLU A 125 -20.43 -27.40 22.24
N ILE A 126 -21.20 -26.85 23.19
CA ILE A 126 -21.68 -25.46 23.13
C ILE A 126 -20.49 -24.51 23.12
N THR A 127 -19.54 -24.69 24.03
CA THR A 127 -18.38 -23.81 24.15
C THR A 127 -17.52 -23.84 22.89
N THR A 128 -17.34 -25.01 22.27
CA THR A 128 -16.62 -25.16 21.01
C THR A 128 -17.27 -24.33 19.90
N ALA A 129 -18.60 -24.35 19.79
CA ALA A 129 -19.32 -23.49 18.85
C ALA A 129 -19.11 -21.99 19.14
N LEU A 130 -19.15 -21.58 20.42
CA LEU A 130 -18.90 -20.19 20.81
C LEU A 130 -17.46 -19.76 20.50
N VAL A 131 -16.45 -20.58 20.81
CA VAL A 131 -15.04 -20.29 20.53
C VAL A 131 -14.82 -20.09 19.03
N HIS A 132 -15.39 -20.92 18.17
CA HIS A 132 -15.30 -20.74 16.73
C HIS A 132 -15.86 -19.38 16.27
N ARG A 133 -17.04 -18.99 16.80
CA ARG A 133 -17.64 -17.67 16.52
C ARG A 133 -16.75 -16.51 16.99
N MET A 134 -16.22 -16.61 18.20
CA MET A 134 -15.34 -15.59 18.78
C MET A 134 -14.06 -15.41 17.97
N VAL A 135 -13.38 -16.51 17.62
CA VAL A 135 -12.14 -16.48 16.85
C VAL A 135 -12.38 -15.92 15.45
N HIS A 136 -13.48 -16.33 14.80
CA HIS A 136 -13.85 -15.81 13.49
C HIS A 136 -14.10 -14.30 13.55
N ALA A 137 -14.95 -13.84 14.48
CA ALA A 137 -15.28 -12.43 14.64
C ALA A 137 -14.05 -11.58 15.03
N HIS A 138 -13.16 -12.11 15.88
CA HIS A 138 -11.89 -11.48 16.22
C HIS A 138 -11.02 -11.22 14.98
N ARG A 139 -10.80 -12.25 14.16
CA ARG A 139 -10.01 -12.13 12.92
C ARG A 139 -10.63 -11.18 11.91
N VAL A 140 -11.96 -11.21 11.75
CA VAL A 140 -12.68 -10.30 10.85
C VAL A 140 -12.48 -8.85 11.31
N ALA A 141 -12.68 -8.56 12.60
CA ALA A 141 -12.50 -7.23 13.15
C ALA A 141 -11.04 -6.75 13.05
N GLU A 142 -10.06 -7.63 13.28
CA GLU A 142 -8.64 -7.30 13.12
C GLU A 142 -8.31 -6.92 11.66
N LEU A 143 -8.82 -7.66 10.68
CA LEU A 143 -8.65 -7.37 9.25
C LEU A 143 -9.33 -6.06 8.84
N GLU A 144 -10.55 -5.80 9.32
CA GLU A 144 -11.27 -4.54 9.07
C GLU A 144 -10.51 -3.32 9.62
N MET A 145 -9.93 -3.45 10.81
CA MET A 145 -9.11 -2.39 11.41
C MET A 145 -7.84 -2.15 10.60
N ALA A 146 -7.14 -3.22 10.19
CA ALA A 146 -5.96 -3.11 9.34
C ALA A 146 -6.27 -2.42 8.01
N ARG A 147 -7.40 -2.75 7.38
CA ARG A 147 -7.90 -2.06 6.17
C ARG A 147 -8.17 -0.58 6.42
N THR A 148 -8.87 -0.24 7.50
CA THR A 148 -9.19 1.14 7.86
C THR A 148 -7.91 1.98 8.05
N VAL A 149 -6.88 1.42 8.69
CA VAL A 149 -5.57 2.09 8.83
C VAL A 149 -4.90 2.30 7.47
N ARG A 150 -4.94 1.29 6.60
CA ARG A 150 -4.37 1.38 5.25
C ARG A 150 -5.10 2.43 4.40
N GLU A 151 -6.42 2.41 4.39
CA GLU A 151 -7.27 3.38 3.69
C GLU A 151 -7.01 4.80 4.21
N GLY A 152 -6.95 4.99 5.53
CA GLY A 152 -6.61 6.28 6.13
C GLY A 152 -5.22 6.78 5.73
N ARG A 153 -4.24 5.89 5.61
CA ARG A 153 -2.89 6.23 5.13
C ARG A 153 -2.86 6.61 3.65
N VAL A 154 -3.55 5.85 2.78
CA VAL A 154 -3.65 6.18 1.35
C VAL A 154 -4.43 7.48 1.14
N GLN A 155 -5.47 7.72 1.95
CA GLN A 155 -6.22 8.98 1.91
C GLN A 155 -5.33 10.15 2.35
N MET A 156 -4.57 10.01 3.45
CA MET A 156 -3.59 11.02 3.86
C MET A 156 -2.57 11.30 2.75
N LEU A 157 -2.04 10.26 2.09
CA LEU A 157 -1.14 10.42 0.95
C LEU A 157 -1.81 11.21 -0.17
N ARG A 158 -3.03 10.84 -0.59
CA ARG A 158 -3.79 11.58 -1.61
C ARG A 158 -3.93 13.06 -1.24
N GLN A 159 -4.32 13.35 0.00
CA GLN A 159 -4.50 14.72 0.48
C GLN A 159 -3.19 15.52 0.41
N LEU A 160 -2.06 14.95 0.84
CA LEU A 160 -0.75 15.59 0.74
C LEU A 160 -0.36 15.88 -0.72
N LEU A 161 -0.58 14.92 -1.63
CA LEU A 161 -0.24 15.06 -3.05
C LEU A 161 -1.11 16.11 -3.76
N HIS A 162 -2.34 16.34 -3.29
CA HIS A 162 -3.24 17.38 -3.80
C HIS A 162 -3.16 18.70 -3.00
N GLY A 163 -2.27 18.80 -2.01
CA GLY A 163 -2.05 20.03 -1.24
C GLY A 163 -3.15 20.33 -0.22
N GLU A 164 -3.96 19.33 0.15
CA GLU A 164 -4.96 19.45 1.21
C GLU A 164 -4.28 19.44 2.60
N ALA A 165 -4.82 20.24 3.51
CA ALA A 165 -4.37 20.27 4.89
C ALA A 165 -4.78 18.99 5.64
N VAL A 166 -3.81 18.12 5.92
CA VAL A 166 -4.01 16.87 6.67
C VAL A 166 -2.93 16.71 7.74
N PRO A 167 -3.27 16.21 8.96
CA PRO A 167 -2.27 15.88 9.96
C PRO A 167 -1.33 14.76 9.46
N VAL A 168 -0.04 15.04 9.37
CA VAL A 168 0.97 14.05 9.02
C VAL A 168 1.14 13.07 10.18
N ARG A 169 1.01 11.78 9.88
CA ARG A 169 1.14 10.68 10.85
C ARG A 169 2.15 9.64 10.36
N ALA A 170 2.59 8.81 11.31
CA ALA A 170 3.46 7.68 11.01
C ALA A 170 2.90 6.83 9.84
N PRO A 171 3.76 6.41 8.89
CA PRO A 171 5.23 6.41 8.98
C PRO A 171 5.92 7.72 8.56
N LEU A 172 5.16 8.78 8.23
CA LEU A 172 5.72 10.08 7.87
C LEU A 172 5.85 11.01 9.07
N GLU A 173 6.80 11.93 9.01
CA GLU A 173 7.02 13.00 9.97
C GLU A 173 6.90 14.36 9.26
N ALA A 174 6.19 15.31 9.88
CA ALA A 174 5.89 16.60 9.24
C ALA A 174 7.14 17.43 8.90
N ALA A 175 8.20 17.30 9.70
CA ALA A 175 9.43 18.07 9.54
C ALA A 175 10.48 17.38 8.64
N ALA A 176 10.34 16.08 8.39
CA ALA A 176 11.26 15.30 7.57
C ALA A 176 11.02 15.53 6.08
N ALA A 177 12.06 15.34 5.28
CA ALA A 177 11.99 15.47 3.82
C ALA A 177 11.86 14.08 3.16
N TYR A 178 10.96 13.98 2.20
CA TYR A 178 10.66 12.76 1.45
C TYR A 178 10.73 13.05 -0.05
N ARG A 179 11.22 12.08 -0.82
CA ARG A 179 11.11 12.10 -2.28
C ARG A 179 9.71 11.66 -2.67
N CYS A 180 9.06 12.43 -3.54
CA CYS A 180 7.79 12.05 -4.15
C CYS A 180 8.07 11.18 -5.37
N VAL A 181 7.65 9.92 -5.34
CA VAL A 181 7.82 8.95 -6.42
C VAL A 181 6.48 8.73 -7.11
N VAL A 182 6.44 8.78 -8.44
CA VAL A 182 5.23 8.58 -9.24
C VAL A 182 5.50 7.61 -10.38
N SER A 183 4.57 6.70 -10.66
CA SER A 183 4.60 5.79 -11.80
C SER A 183 3.18 5.52 -12.31
N ASP A 184 3.01 5.22 -13.60
CA ASP A 184 1.70 4.86 -14.19
C ASP A 184 1.31 3.38 -13.89
N VAL A 185 2.03 2.71 -12.98
CA VAL A 185 1.61 1.42 -12.42
C VAL A 185 0.21 1.53 -11.82
N SER A 186 -0.73 0.78 -12.40
CA SER A 186 -2.11 0.68 -11.93
C SER A 186 -2.44 -0.67 -11.30
N ASP A 187 -1.57 -1.68 -11.46
CA ASP A 187 -1.74 -3.01 -10.87
C ASP A 187 -1.51 -2.95 -9.34
N PRO A 188 -2.51 -3.31 -8.51
CA PRO A 188 -2.39 -3.32 -7.06
C PRO A 188 -1.26 -4.22 -6.52
N ALA A 189 -0.97 -5.35 -7.16
CA ALA A 189 0.07 -6.26 -6.74
C ALA A 189 1.47 -5.67 -6.96
N VAL A 190 1.68 -5.02 -8.11
CA VAL A 190 2.93 -4.30 -8.42
C VAL A 190 3.09 -3.10 -7.50
N ALA A 191 2.04 -2.32 -7.29
CA ALA A 191 2.04 -1.19 -6.36
C ALA A 191 2.40 -1.61 -4.92
N ALA A 192 1.85 -2.74 -4.43
CA ALA A 192 2.17 -3.27 -3.11
C ALA A 192 3.65 -3.71 -3.00
N ARG A 193 4.22 -4.31 -4.05
CA ARG A 193 5.64 -4.67 -4.09
C ARG A 193 6.54 -3.43 -4.05
N LEU A 194 6.24 -2.41 -4.87
CA LEU A 194 6.98 -1.14 -4.87
C LEU A 194 6.92 -0.44 -3.51
N GLU A 195 5.75 -0.42 -2.87
CA GLU A 195 5.61 0.12 -1.51
C GLU A 195 6.45 -0.66 -0.49
N ALA A 196 6.48 -1.99 -0.60
CA ALA A 196 7.29 -2.84 0.28
C ALA A 196 8.80 -2.58 0.09
N GLU A 197 9.27 -2.44 -1.15
CA GLU A 197 10.67 -2.10 -1.46
C GLU A 197 11.07 -0.73 -0.88
N LEU A 198 10.21 0.28 -1.03
CA LEU A 198 10.45 1.61 -0.44
C LEU A 198 10.46 1.57 1.09
N THR A 199 9.54 0.81 1.69
CA THR A 199 9.44 0.67 3.15
C THR A 199 10.64 -0.10 3.72
N ALA A 200 11.18 -1.08 2.99
CA ALA A 200 12.40 -1.78 3.37
C ALA A 200 13.64 -0.86 3.34
N ALA A 201 13.64 0.17 2.48
CA ALA A 201 14.74 1.14 2.36
C ALA A 201 14.70 2.26 3.42
N GLY A 202 13.55 2.48 4.07
CA GLY A 202 13.37 3.47 5.13
C GLY A 202 11.91 3.92 5.30
N PRO A 203 11.65 4.97 6.09
CA PRO A 203 10.30 5.52 6.26
C PRO A 203 9.69 5.90 4.90
N ALA A 204 8.59 5.24 4.56
CA ALA A 204 7.88 5.45 3.30
C ALA A 204 6.39 5.22 3.47
N LEU A 205 5.61 5.89 2.63
CA LEU A 205 4.18 5.68 2.47
C LEU A 205 3.86 5.70 0.97
N GLY A 206 3.37 4.59 0.45
CA GLY A 206 3.01 4.45 -0.97
C GLY A 206 1.60 3.93 -1.16
N GLY A 207 1.12 3.95 -2.39
CA GLY A 207 -0.16 3.36 -2.75
C GLY A 207 -0.67 3.84 -4.10
N LEU A 208 -1.84 3.32 -4.50
CA LEU A 208 -2.53 3.81 -5.68
C LEU A 208 -3.30 5.10 -5.34
N VAL A 209 -2.92 6.18 -6.01
CA VAL A 209 -3.58 7.49 -5.95
C VAL A 209 -4.01 7.85 -7.37
N ASP A 210 -5.31 8.12 -7.55
CA ASP A 210 -5.89 8.47 -8.86
C ASP A 210 -5.58 7.44 -9.97
N GLY A 211 -5.60 6.16 -9.61
CA GLY A 211 -5.39 5.03 -10.51
C GLY A 211 -3.93 4.71 -10.85
N ARG A 212 -2.97 5.37 -10.20
CA ARG A 212 -1.54 5.22 -10.48
C ARG A 212 -0.72 5.18 -9.19
N PHE A 213 0.47 4.60 -9.23
CA PHE A 213 1.33 4.48 -8.07
C PHE A 213 1.94 5.83 -7.70
N ALA A 214 1.81 6.21 -6.43
CA ALA A 214 2.47 7.36 -5.85
C ALA A 214 3.01 7.00 -4.46
N ALA A 215 4.13 7.60 -4.08
CA ALA A 215 4.72 7.39 -2.76
C ALA A 215 5.51 8.61 -2.27
N LEU A 216 5.62 8.73 -0.95
CA LEU A 216 6.59 9.57 -0.27
C LEU A 216 7.59 8.65 0.42
N ALA A 217 8.87 8.74 0.07
CA ALA A 217 9.91 7.87 0.62
C ALA A 217 11.16 8.65 1.02
N ALA A 218 11.72 8.32 2.18
CA ALA A 218 12.97 8.93 2.65
C ALA A 218 14.17 8.55 1.76
N ARG A 219 14.12 7.34 1.17
CA ARG A 219 15.12 6.82 0.25
C ARG A 219 14.45 6.12 -0.92
N VAL A 220 14.98 6.31 -2.12
CA VAL A 220 14.57 5.63 -3.35
C VAL A 220 15.75 4.77 -3.78
N PRO A 221 15.63 3.43 -3.77
CA PRO A 221 16.69 2.55 -4.26
C PRO A 221 16.92 2.71 -5.78
N ASP A 222 18.17 2.60 -6.22
CA ASP A 222 18.51 2.67 -7.66
C ASP A 222 17.91 1.50 -8.46
N ALA A 223 17.70 0.36 -7.80
CA ALA A 223 17.08 -0.83 -8.37
C ALA A 223 15.58 -0.95 -8.06
N LEU A 224 14.89 0.16 -7.72
CA LEU A 224 13.45 0.14 -7.44
C LEU A 224 12.68 -0.38 -8.66
N GLY A 225 11.89 -1.44 -8.47
CA GLY A 225 11.23 -2.15 -9.58
C GLY A 225 12.16 -3.03 -10.42
N GLY A 226 13.46 -3.13 -10.15
CA GLY A 226 14.35 -4.02 -10.93
C GLY A 226 14.53 -3.65 -12.41
N GLU A 227 15.20 -4.52 -13.17
CA GLU A 227 15.57 -4.26 -14.57
C GLU A 227 14.39 -4.47 -15.54
N GLY A 228 14.07 -3.45 -16.34
CA GLY A 228 13.04 -3.52 -17.39
C GLY A 228 11.62 -3.16 -16.94
N GLU A 229 11.42 -2.70 -15.71
CA GLU A 229 10.10 -2.31 -15.18
C GLU A 229 9.70 -0.86 -15.48
N ALA A 230 8.42 -0.56 -15.17
CA ALA A 230 7.74 0.69 -15.43
C ALA A 230 8.55 1.93 -15.01
N LEU A 231 8.44 3.01 -15.78
CA LEU A 231 9.06 4.29 -15.45
C LEU A 231 8.58 4.80 -14.09
N LEU A 232 9.52 5.15 -13.21
CA LEU A 232 9.24 5.85 -11.96
C LEU A 232 9.98 7.18 -11.97
N VAL A 233 9.28 8.27 -11.61
CA VAL A 233 9.91 9.59 -11.47
C VAL A 233 9.94 9.98 -10.00
N ALA A 234 11.14 10.25 -9.50
CA ALA A 234 11.38 10.73 -8.14
C ALA A 234 11.68 12.23 -8.13
N ALA A 235 10.85 13.01 -7.45
CA ALA A 235 11.12 14.42 -7.18
C ALA A 235 12.20 14.58 -6.09
N PRO A 236 12.89 15.74 -6.04
CA PRO A 236 13.77 16.09 -4.93
C PRO A 236 13.07 15.97 -3.56
N PRO A 237 13.82 15.70 -2.47
CA PRO A 237 13.24 15.62 -1.14
C PRO A 237 12.56 16.93 -0.73
N ALA A 238 11.32 16.85 -0.25
CA ALA A 238 10.56 17.98 0.29
C ALA A 238 9.74 17.55 1.50
N ARG A 239 9.32 18.52 2.32
CA ARG A 239 8.42 18.21 3.45
C ARG A 239 7.04 17.81 2.94
N PRO A 240 6.27 16.98 3.66
CA PRO A 240 4.92 16.58 3.26
C PRO A 240 4.00 17.74 2.86
N ALA A 241 4.13 18.92 3.48
CA ALA A 241 3.33 20.10 3.14
C ALA A 241 3.70 20.76 1.79
N GLU A 242 4.86 20.42 1.22
CA GLU A 242 5.45 21.03 0.02
C GLU A 242 5.42 20.08 -1.19
N VAL A 243 4.90 18.85 -1.03
CA VAL A 243 4.99 17.81 -2.08
C VAL A 243 4.01 18.00 -3.23
N ALA A 244 2.88 18.69 -3.03
CA ALA A 244 1.84 18.85 -4.04
C ALA A 244 2.34 19.43 -5.38
N PRO A 245 3.06 20.57 -5.43
CA PRO A 245 3.62 21.07 -6.69
C PRO A 245 4.65 20.12 -7.31
N LEU A 246 5.40 19.38 -6.48
CA LEU A 246 6.36 18.38 -6.95
C LEU A 246 5.68 17.14 -7.54
N TYR A 247 4.55 16.72 -6.99
CA TYR A 247 3.73 15.64 -7.52
C TYR A 247 3.21 15.99 -8.92
N GLU A 248 2.65 17.18 -9.10
CA GLU A 248 2.18 17.64 -10.42
C GLU A 248 3.32 17.77 -11.45
N LEU A 249 4.50 18.22 -11.02
CA LEU A 249 5.68 18.25 -11.89
C LEU A 249 6.20 16.84 -12.21
N ALA A 250 6.23 15.92 -11.23
CA ALA A 250 6.62 14.53 -11.43
C ALA A 250 5.67 13.80 -12.39
N ARG A 251 4.36 14.04 -12.31
CA ARG A 251 3.36 13.50 -13.25
C ARG A 251 3.58 13.98 -14.68
N ARG A 252 3.90 15.27 -14.88
CA ARG A 252 4.26 15.80 -16.21
C ARG A 252 5.55 15.15 -16.73
N SER A 253 6.54 15.04 -15.87
CA SER A 253 7.83 14.40 -16.19
C SER A 253 7.67 12.92 -16.54
N LEU A 254 6.79 12.21 -15.83
CA LEU A 254 6.45 10.81 -16.07
C LEU A 254 5.84 10.62 -17.46
N ARG A 255 4.86 11.45 -17.84
CA ARG A 255 4.28 11.41 -19.20
C ARG A 255 5.34 11.68 -20.27
N ALA A 256 6.18 12.68 -20.05
CA ALA A 256 7.24 13.04 -20.97
C ALA A 256 8.28 11.91 -21.12
N GLY A 257 8.68 11.29 -20.01
CA GLY A 257 9.58 10.14 -20.01
C GLY A 257 8.98 8.90 -20.67
N ALA A 258 7.69 8.62 -20.45
CA ALA A 258 6.99 7.51 -21.07
C ALA A 258 6.90 7.69 -22.59
N ALA A 259 6.60 8.90 -23.07
CA ALA A 259 6.61 9.23 -24.50
C ALA A 259 8.00 9.08 -25.14
N ALA A 260 9.07 9.24 -24.35
CA ALA A 260 10.45 9.00 -24.77
C ALA A 260 10.90 7.54 -24.61
N GLY A 261 10.01 6.60 -24.23
CA GLY A 261 10.34 5.19 -24.05
C GLY A 261 11.27 4.91 -22.85
N LEU A 262 11.36 5.82 -21.89
CA LEU A 262 12.19 5.63 -20.70
C LEU A 262 11.56 4.61 -19.76
N THR A 263 12.42 3.81 -19.12
CA THR A 263 12.06 2.82 -18.10
C THR A 263 12.92 2.99 -16.85
N GLY A 264 12.52 2.31 -15.78
CA GLY A 264 13.20 2.32 -14.48
C GLY A 264 13.07 3.64 -13.71
N PRO A 265 13.74 3.74 -12.55
CA PRO A 265 13.72 4.96 -11.74
C PRO A 265 14.52 6.09 -12.38
N ARG A 266 13.93 7.29 -12.40
CA ARG A 266 14.52 8.53 -12.93
C ARG A 266 14.33 9.67 -11.93
N ASP A 267 15.36 10.50 -11.79
CA ASP A 267 15.23 11.77 -11.09
C ASP A 267 14.45 12.76 -11.94
N LEU A 268 13.47 13.44 -11.35
CA LEU A 268 12.67 14.49 -11.99
C LEU A 268 13.56 15.54 -12.68
N THR A 269 14.62 15.98 -12.00
CA THR A 269 15.54 17.00 -12.53
C THR A 269 16.31 16.51 -13.75
N GLY A 270 16.55 15.21 -13.87
CA GLY A 270 17.16 14.60 -15.07
C GLY A 270 16.23 14.65 -16.29
N LEU A 271 14.93 14.84 -16.08
CA LEU A 271 13.92 14.95 -17.13
C LEU A 271 13.50 16.41 -17.40
N ALA A 272 14.22 17.41 -16.89
CA ALA A 272 13.76 18.81 -16.94
C ALA A 272 13.48 19.32 -18.35
N LEU A 273 14.43 19.18 -19.28
CA LEU A 273 14.27 19.63 -20.68
C LEU A 273 13.13 18.86 -21.37
N LEU A 274 13.13 17.55 -21.21
CA LEU A 274 12.08 16.66 -21.70
C LEU A 274 10.69 17.09 -21.21
N THR A 275 10.55 17.35 -19.91
CA THR A 275 9.29 17.76 -19.28
C THR A 275 8.78 19.11 -19.80
N VAL A 276 9.67 20.09 -19.95
CA VAL A 276 9.29 21.43 -20.42
C VAL A 276 8.92 21.41 -21.90
N THR A 277 9.68 20.70 -22.74
CA THR A 277 9.40 20.62 -24.19
C THR A 277 8.12 19.86 -24.52
N GLU A 278 7.76 18.83 -23.74
CA GLU A 278 6.48 18.12 -23.89
C GLU A 278 5.28 18.91 -23.36
N ALA A 279 5.51 19.92 -22.53
CA ALA A 279 4.42 20.77 -22.02
C ALA A 279 3.87 21.72 -23.09
N GLU A 280 4.61 21.99 -24.17
CA GLU A 280 4.28 22.98 -25.21
C GLU A 280 4.39 22.40 -26.64
N PRO A 281 3.58 21.39 -27.00
CA PRO A 281 3.71 20.67 -28.27
C PRO A 281 3.47 21.55 -29.52
N GLU A 282 2.63 22.58 -29.42
CA GLU A 282 2.36 23.54 -30.49
C GLU A 282 3.59 24.39 -30.81
N LEU A 283 4.28 24.89 -29.77
CA LEU A 283 5.53 25.64 -29.96
C LEU A 283 6.61 24.73 -30.54
N GLY A 284 6.71 23.48 -30.06
CA GLY A 284 7.59 22.49 -30.66
C GLY A 284 7.32 22.28 -32.16
N ARG A 285 6.04 22.25 -32.58
CA ARG A 285 5.67 22.10 -34.00
C ARG A 285 6.08 23.34 -34.80
N LEU A 286 5.83 24.54 -34.28
CA LEU A 286 6.27 25.78 -34.92
C LEU A 286 7.80 25.83 -35.08
N LEU A 287 8.55 25.33 -34.08
CA LEU A 287 10.00 25.21 -34.17
C LEU A 287 10.42 24.18 -35.22
N ALA A 288 9.79 23.02 -35.27
CA ALA A 288 10.04 22.00 -36.29
C ALA A 288 9.77 22.56 -37.70
N ASP A 289 8.60 23.16 -37.92
CA ASP A 289 8.21 23.75 -39.21
C ASP A 289 9.18 24.88 -39.63
N ALA A 290 9.64 25.71 -38.70
CA ALA A 290 10.53 26.83 -39.00
C ALA A 290 12.01 26.43 -39.19
N LEU A 291 12.48 25.42 -38.46
CA LEU A 291 13.91 25.05 -38.43
C LEU A 291 14.23 23.84 -39.32
N LEU A 292 13.24 23.01 -39.62
CA LEU A 292 13.39 21.75 -40.34
C LEU A 292 12.53 21.69 -41.61
N ALA A 293 12.09 22.85 -42.13
CA ALA A 293 11.22 22.98 -43.31
C ALA A 293 11.68 22.22 -44.57
N GLY A 294 12.99 21.97 -44.71
CA GLY A 294 13.58 21.24 -45.83
C GLY A 294 13.53 19.72 -45.70
N LEU A 295 13.00 19.19 -44.59
CA LEU A 295 12.85 17.75 -44.38
C LEU A 295 11.42 17.30 -44.70
N ASP A 296 11.33 16.15 -45.34
CA ASP A 296 10.10 15.45 -45.66
C ASP A 296 9.89 14.32 -44.63
N PRO A 297 8.81 14.34 -43.82
CA PRO A 297 8.54 13.30 -42.82
C PRO A 297 8.22 11.93 -43.41
N ASP A 298 7.87 11.86 -44.70
CA ASP A 298 7.58 10.60 -45.40
C ASP A 298 8.84 10.01 -46.08
N ASP A 299 9.98 10.71 -46.06
CA ASP A 299 11.26 10.21 -46.58
C ASP A 299 12.08 9.53 -45.47
N PRO A 300 12.31 8.20 -45.55
CA PRO A 300 13.09 7.47 -44.54
C PRO A 300 14.50 8.02 -44.34
N PHE A 301 15.14 8.53 -45.39
CA PHE A 301 16.47 9.12 -45.27
C PHE A 301 16.43 10.42 -44.46
N HIS A 302 15.41 11.27 -44.65
CA HIS A 302 15.22 12.47 -43.83
C HIS A 302 14.95 12.13 -42.37
N VAL A 303 14.19 11.05 -42.10
CA VAL A 303 14.03 10.51 -40.74
C VAL A 303 15.38 10.10 -40.14
N GLU A 304 16.24 9.41 -40.89
CA GLU A 304 17.60 9.08 -40.44
C GLU A 304 18.47 10.32 -40.19
N LEU A 305 18.34 11.38 -41.01
CA LEU A 305 19.05 12.64 -40.82
C LEU A 305 18.65 13.31 -39.51
N ALA A 306 17.34 13.44 -39.26
CA ALA A 306 16.81 14.04 -38.04
C ALA A 306 17.19 13.21 -36.81
N ALA A 307 17.08 11.88 -36.87
CA ALA A 307 17.49 10.97 -35.80
C ALA A 307 19.01 11.10 -35.51
N THR A 308 19.83 11.20 -36.56
CA THR A 308 21.27 11.43 -36.41
C THR A 308 21.57 12.78 -35.78
N GLY A 309 20.82 13.83 -36.15
CA GLY A 309 20.92 15.16 -35.57
C GLY A 309 20.56 15.19 -34.08
N LEU A 310 19.47 14.51 -33.69
CA LEU A 310 19.05 14.41 -32.30
C LEU A 310 20.11 13.67 -31.47
N ALA A 311 20.54 12.49 -31.92
CA ALA A 311 21.60 11.72 -31.27
C ALA A 311 22.94 12.48 -31.20
N TYR A 312 23.23 13.33 -32.18
CA TYR A 312 24.39 14.20 -32.17
C TYR A 312 24.32 15.22 -31.02
N LEU A 313 23.18 15.87 -30.82
CA LEU A 313 22.97 16.81 -29.73
C LEU A 313 22.96 16.12 -28.36
N ASP A 314 22.34 14.94 -28.24
CA ASP A 314 22.34 14.14 -27.00
C ASP A 314 23.74 13.76 -26.53
N HIS A 315 24.69 13.63 -27.46
CA HIS A 315 26.09 13.30 -27.18
C HIS A 315 27.02 14.52 -27.25
N GLY A 316 26.49 15.72 -27.04
CA GLY A 316 27.27 16.95 -26.92
C GLY A 316 27.93 17.41 -28.23
N GLY A 317 27.33 17.05 -29.36
CA GLY A 317 27.85 17.34 -30.69
C GLY A 317 29.12 16.55 -31.04
N ARG A 318 29.34 15.38 -30.45
CA ARG A 318 30.56 14.60 -30.68
C ARG A 318 30.30 13.45 -31.64
N VAL A 319 31.02 13.45 -32.76
CA VAL A 319 30.86 12.44 -33.83
C VAL A 319 31.03 11.01 -33.35
N GLU A 320 32.11 10.68 -32.63
CA GLU A 320 32.39 9.29 -32.26
C GLU A 320 31.37 8.71 -31.25
N PRO A 321 30.99 9.43 -30.17
CA PRO A 321 29.88 9.00 -29.32
C PRO A 321 28.55 8.80 -30.07
N THR A 322 28.21 9.70 -30.99
CA THR A 322 26.99 9.56 -31.82
C THR A 322 27.07 8.34 -32.74
N ALA A 323 28.23 8.10 -33.35
CA ALA A 323 28.46 6.96 -34.22
C ALA A 323 28.30 5.63 -33.46
N ALA A 324 28.86 5.56 -32.26
CA ALA A 324 28.70 4.42 -31.36
C ALA A 324 27.23 4.21 -30.95
N ALA A 325 26.52 5.28 -30.56
CA ALA A 325 25.11 5.19 -30.16
C ALA A 325 24.20 4.71 -31.30
N LEU A 326 24.48 5.14 -32.53
CA LEU A 326 23.71 4.77 -33.72
C LEU A 326 24.23 3.50 -34.41
N HIS A 327 25.31 2.88 -33.90
CA HIS A 327 25.96 1.71 -34.51
C HIS A 327 26.37 1.93 -35.98
N VAL A 328 26.88 3.11 -36.30
CA VAL A 328 27.39 3.48 -37.63
C VAL A 328 28.85 3.96 -37.56
N HIS A 329 29.50 4.13 -38.71
CA HIS A 329 30.83 4.72 -38.76
C HIS A 329 30.79 6.25 -38.59
N GLY A 330 31.82 6.86 -37.97
CA GLY A 330 31.90 8.31 -37.76
C GLY A 330 31.78 9.16 -39.03
N ASN A 331 32.23 8.63 -40.18
CA ASN A 331 32.04 9.28 -41.49
C ASN A 331 30.56 9.37 -41.89
N THR A 332 29.75 8.36 -41.57
CA THR A 332 28.30 8.37 -41.82
C THR A 332 27.63 9.47 -41.02
N VAL A 333 28.01 9.65 -39.75
CA VAL A 333 27.52 10.76 -38.92
C VAL A 333 27.90 12.11 -39.53
N LYS A 334 29.18 12.32 -39.89
CA LYS A 334 29.63 13.57 -40.53
C LYS A 334 28.84 13.88 -41.81
N TYR A 335 28.64 12.85 -42.65
CA TYR A 335 27.86 12.96 -43.88
C TYR A 335 26.42 13.36 -43.59
N ARG A 336 25.72 12.64 -42.70
CA ARG A 336 24.32 12.92 -42.37
C ARG A 336 24.14 14.31 -41.74
N ILE A 337 25.04 14.73 -40.84
CA ILE A 337 25.00 16.08 -40.25
C ILE A 337 25.26 17.17 -41.32
N GLY A 338 26.20 16.93 -42.24
CA GLY A 338 26.43 17.82 -43.38
C GLY A 338 25.20 17.94 -44.28
N ARG A 339 24.56 16.81 -44.60
CA ARG A 339 23.35 16.77 -45.42
C ARG A 339 22.16 17.43 -44.75
N LEU A 340 21.99 17.23 -43.44
CA LEU A 340 20.97 17.91 -42.64
C LEU A 340 21.16 19.44 -42.70
N ARG A 341 22.40 19.93 -42.61
CA ARG A 341 22.72 21.36 -42.78
C ARG A 341 22.39 21.87 -44.17
N GLU A 342 22.67 21.11 -45.23
CA GLU A 342 22.36 21.51 -46.61
C GLU A 342 20.85 21.71 -46.82
N LEU A 343 20.04 20.81 -46.25
CA LEU A 343 18.57 20.86 -46.39
C LEU A 343 17.92 21.92 -45.50
N THR A 344 18.42 22.12 -44.29
CA THR A 344 17.82 23.04 -43.30
C THR A 344 18.45 24.44 -43.32
N GLY A 345 19.59 24.61 -44.00
CA GLY A 345 20.35 25.84 -44.03
C GLY A 345 21.02 26.21 -42.71
N ARG A 346 20.96 25.34 -41.69
CA ARG A 346 21.42 25.62 -40.32
C ARG A 346 22.43 24.57 -39.84
N PRO A 347 23.61 24.97 -39.34
CA PRO A 347 24.55 24.03 -38.75
C PRO A 347 24.05 23.56 -37.37
N LEU A 348 24.23 22.28 -37.07
CA LEU A 348 24.08 21.82 -35.68
C LEU A 348 25.29 22.26 -34.84
N PRO A 349 25.07 22.71 -33.60
CA PRO A 349 26.14 23.12 -32.71
C PRO A 349 27.09 21.96 -32.41
N GLY A 350 28.39 22.22 -32.60
CA GLY A 350 29.48 21.28 -32.27
C GLY A 350 30.27 21.71 -31.03
N PRO A 351 31.11 20.82 -30.49
CA PRO A 351 31.84 21.05 -29.22
C PRO A 351 32.83 22.22 -29.29
N ALA A 352 33.33 22.55 -30.48
CA ALA A 352 34.24 23.69 -30.70
C ALA A 352 33.53 24.95 -31.24
N GLY A 353 32.23 24.87 -31.51
CA GLY A 353 31.50 25.86 -32.32
C GLY A 353 31.00 27.10 -31.56
N GLY A 354 31.20 27.20 -30.24
CA GLY A 354 30.79 28.37 -29.45
C GLY A 354 29.28 28.67 -29.45
N ALA A 355 28.46 27.77 -29.99
CA ALA A 355 27.02 27.96 -30.06
C ALA A 355 26.41 28.01 -28.65
N ALA A 356 25.42 28.88 -28.47
CA ALA A 356 24.79 29.08 -27.19
C ALA A 356 23.94 27.86 -26.80
N VAL A 357 23.91 27.51 -25.51
CA VAL A 357 23.07 26.43 -24.94
C VAL A 357 21.60 26.55 -25.40
N ALA A 358 21.10 27.78 -25.53
CA ALA A 358 19.75 28.06 -26.02
C ALA A 358 19.50 27.59 -27.45
N GLU A 359 20.47 27.72 -28.35
CA GLU A 359 20.34 27.28 -29.75
C GLU A 359 20.32 25.75 -29.84
N ALA A 360 21.22 25.08 -29.10
CA ALA A 360 21.24 23.62 -29.02
C ALA A 360 19.93 23.06 -28.46
N ALA A 361 19.39 23.64 -27.37
CA ALA A 361 18.12 23.23 -26.80
C ALA A 361 16.94 23.43 -27.76
N THR A 362 16.95 24.54 -28.52
CA THR A 362 15.90 24.85 -29.51
C THR A 362 15.92 23.85 -30.67
N LEU A 363 17.10 23.56 -31.23
CA LEU A 363 17.28 22.57 -32.30
C LEU A 363 16.95 21.14 -31.81
N TRP A 364 17.34 20.80 -30.58
CA TRP A 364 16.99 19.53 -29.94
C TRP A 364 15.47 19.37 -29.85
N TRP A 365 14.76 20.40 -29.39
CA TRP A 365 13.30 20.38 -29.30
C TRP A 365 12.65 20.22 -30.68
N ALA A 366 13.10 21.00 -31.67
CA ALA A 366 12.59 20.92 -33.04
C ALA A 366 12.77 19.52 -33.64
N LEU A 367 13.97 18.93 -33.53
CA LEU A 367 14.29 17.59 -34.05
C LEU A 367 13.43 16.52 -33.39
N ARG A 368 13.30 16.58 -32.05
CA ARG A 368 12.51 15.61 -31.30
C ARG A 368 11.02 15.70 -31.64
N ARG A 369 10.48 16.92 -31.78
CA ARG A 369 9.08 17.11 -32.18
C ARG A 369 8.82 16.70 -33.62
N TRP A 370 9.74 16.99 -34.54
CA TRP A 370 9.65 16.58 -35.94
C TRP A 370 9.64 15.05 -36.07
N LEU A 371 10.55 14.36 -35.37
CA LEU A 371 10.60 12.89 -35.34
C LEU A 371 9.33 12.26 -34.76
N ALA A 372 8.73 12.87 -33.74
CA ALA A 372 7.46 12.38 -33.16
C ALA A 372 6.26 12.50 -34.12
N GLY A 373 6.37 13.34 -35.16
CA GLY A 373 5.35 13.51 -36.20
C GLY A 373 5.63 12.75 -37.50
N ALA A 374 6.82 12.16 -37.66
CA ALA A 374 7.17 11.35 -38.83
C ALA A 374 6.47 9.99 -38.77
N ALA A 375 6.03 9.48 -39.93
CA ALA A 375 5.45 8.15 -40.01
C ALA A 375 6.53 7.08 -39.72
N PRO A 376 6.17 5.96 -39.05
CA PRO A 376 7.11 4.88 -38.75
C PRO A 376 7.61 4.13 -39.98
#